data_AF-A0A5H2XYI6-F1
#
_entry.id   AF-A0A5H2XYI6-F1
#
_cell.length_a   1.000
_cell.length_b   1.000
_cell.length_c   1.000
_cell.angle_alpha   90.00
_cell.angle_beta   90.00
_cell.angle_gamma   90.00
#
_symmetry.space_group_name_H-M   'P 1'
#
loop_
_entity.id
_entity.type
_entity.pdbx_description
1 polymer ?
#
loop_
_entity_poly.entity_id
_entity_poly.type
_entity_poly.pdbx_seq_one_letter_code
_entity_poly.pdbx_strand_id
1 'polypeptide(L)'
;MKKRTKWLQDKHNSTFIQWLRFKVQSELEEDNHGVSENLRWLAAGPNMAVPLYRSYLIKGIKFNIKAQDDVRTTQNSGVYLLAHTMQVASAKDKNPILSNMGFYGVIQEIWDLDYQKFTIPVFRCDWIDSSGLVVDELGFTLVDLSKIGHRNDQFVLASQVKQIFFIDDPMHRGWSVVLSMPNREYNDVIGDEVLGDVIIECEPFTRGMPNVDTFDELVGELGSQNIRGGCEDIWIE
;
A
#
# COMPACT_ATOMS: atom_id res chain seq x y z
N MET A 1 26.79 27.51 8.95
CA MET A 1 25.32 27.57 8.72
C MET A 1 24.80 26.17 8.40
N LYS A 2 24.27 25.42 9.38
CA LYS A 2 23.51 24.19 9.08
C LYS A 2 22.20 24.60 8.42
N LYS A 3 22.06 24.45 7.10
CA LYS A 3 20.74 24.49 6.46
C LYS A 3 19.89 23.42 7.17
N ARG A 4 18.73 23.81 7.72
CA ARG A 4 17.87 22.91 8.49
C ARG A 4 17.45 21.77 7.55
N THR A 5 17.76 20.53 7.89
CA THR A 5 17.54 19.35 7.01
C THR A 5 16.10 19.27 6.51
N LYS A 6 15.12 19.59 7.37
CA LYS A 6 13.71 19.69 7.00
C LYS A 6 13.44 20.69 5.86
N TRP A 7 14.02 21.90 5.95
CA TRP A 7 13.87 22.90 4.89
C TRP A 7 14.47 22.44 3.55
N LEU A 8 15.60 21.72 3.59
CA LEU A 8 16.18 21.14 2.38
C LEU A 8 15.24 20.11 1.75
N GLN A 9 14.63 19.25 2.56
CA GLN A 9 13.66 18.27 2.09
C GLN A 9 12.41 18.94 1.52
N ASP A 10 11.84 19.92 2.23
CA ASP A 10 10.65 20.66 1.77
C ASP A 10 10.95 21.40 0.46
N LYS A 11 12.14 22.01 0.35
CA LYS A 11 12.57 22.69 -0.87
C LYS A 11 12.79 21.69 -2.01
N HIS A 12 13.37 20.53 -1.73
CA HIS A 12 13.52 19.46 -2.71
C HIS A 12 12.13 19.01 -3.21
N ASN A 13 11.23 18.60 -2.33
CA ASN A 13 9.89 18.11 -2.68
C ASN A 13 9.08 19.13 -3.51
N SER A 14 9.16 20.41 -3.14
CA SER A 14 8.43 21.49 -3.85
C SER A 14 9.04 21.91 -5.20
N THR A 15 10.32 21.62 -5.45
CA THR A 15 11.00 22.04 -6.70
C THR A 15 11.43 20.88 -7.59
N PHE A 16 11.37 19.65 -7.09
CA PHE A 16 11.89 18.47 -7.77
C PHE A 16 11.26 18.25 -9.13
N ILE A 17 9.92 18.32 -9.26
CA ILE A 17 9.25 18.06 -10.53
C ILE A 17 9.65 19.07 -11.62
N GLN A 18 9.79 20.33 -11.25
CA GLN A 18 10.20 21.39 -12.16
C GLN A 18 11.68 21.23 -12.53
N TRP A 19 12.53 20.92 -11.55
CA TRP A 19 13.94 20.62 -11.79
C TRP A 19 14.12 19.40 -12.72
N LEU A 20 13.36 18.32 -12.49
CA LEU A 20 13.41 17.09 -13.28
C LEU A 20 13.07 17.37 -14.75
N ARG A 21 12.00 18.13 -14.99
CA ARG A 21 11.61 18.60 -16.33
C ARG A 21 12.73 19.35 -17.03
N PHE A 22 13.29 20.37 -16.38
CA PHE A 22 14.36 21.16 -16.97
C PHE A 22 15.63 20.33 -17.20
N LYS A 23 15.99 19.46 -16.25
CA LYS A 23 17.18 18.64 -16.36
C LYS A 23 17.08 17.66 -17.53
N VAL A 24 15.96 16.97 -17.66
CA VAL A 24 15.72 16.05 -18.79
C VAL A 24 15.70 16.81 -20.12
N GLN A 25 15.03 17.95 -20.18
CA GLN A 25 14.99 18.76 -21.41
C GLN A 25 16.38 19.23 -21.85
N SER A 26 17.21 19.70 -20.92
CA SER A 26 18.57 20.16 -21.20
C SER A 26 19.49 19.04 -21.68
N GLU A 27 19.39 17.83 -21.13
CA GLU A 27 20.20 16.68 -21.56
C GLU A 27 19.81 16.23 -22.97
N LEU A 28 18.52 16.33 -23.34
CA LEU A 28 18.04 15.98 -24.68
C LEU A 28 18.56 16.89 -25.80
N GLU A 29 19.18 18.04 -25.47
CA GLU A 29 19.83 18.93 -26.44
C GLU A 29 21.22 18.44 -26.85
N GLU A 30 21.80 17.49 -26.11
CA GLU A 30 23.11 16.89 -26.41
C GLU A 30 22.98 15.66 -27.31
N ASP A 31 23.94 15.48 -28.21
CA ASP A 31 24.06 14.24 -28.98
C ASP A 31 24.45 13.07 -28.06
N ASN A 32 23.82 11.90 -28.24
CA ASN A 32 24.08 10.69 -27.44
C ASN A 32 23.80 10.87 -25.93
N HIS A 33 22.79 11.68 -25.57
CA HIS A 33 22.38 12.03 -24.21
C HIS A 33 22.09 10.87 -23.23
N GLY A 34 21.88 9.64 -23.70
CA GLY A 34 21.63 8.46 -22.84
C GLY A 34 20.33 8.47 -22.00
N VAL A 35 19.58 9.57 -21.97
CA VAL A 35 18.26 9.67 -21.31
C VAL A 35 17.28 8.61 -21.82
N SER A 36 16.79 7.76 -20.91
CA SER A 36 15.83 6.70 -21.22
C SER A 36 14.44 7.25 -21.54
N GLU A 37 13.68 6.52 -22.35
CA GLU A 37 12.30 6.89 -22.70
C GLU A 37 11.41 7.03 -21.45
N ASN A 38 11.53 6.10 -20.49
CA ASN A 38 10.76 6.16 -19.24
C ASN A 38 11.03 7.44 -18.45
N LEU A 39 12.29 7.88 -18.38
CA LEU A 39 12.65 9.10 -17.66
C LEU A 39 12.06 10.35 -18.34
N ARG A 40 11.97 10.34 -19.68
CA ARG A 40 11.32 11.42 -20.46
C ARG A 40 9.84 11.51 -20.12
N TRP A 41 9.13 10.38 -20.10
CA TRP A 41 7.72 10.34 -19.75
C TRP A 41 7.47 10.77 -18.30
N LEU A 42 8.27 10.29 -17.34
CA LEU A 42 8.19 10.73 -15.95
C LEU A 42 8.37 12.26 -15.81
N ALA A 43 9.34 12.83 -16.52
CA ALA A 43 9.57 14.26 -16.52
C ALA A 43 8.40 15.04 -17.14
N ALA A 44 7.85 14.58 -18.27
CA ALA A 44 6.69 15.20 -18.89
C ALA A 44 5.49 15.26 -17.93
N GLY A 45 5.30 14.21 -17.12
CA GLY A 45 4.19 14.08 -16.18
C GLY A 45 3.04 13.27 -16.78
N PRO A 46 2.09 12.84 -15.93
CA PRO A 46 0.96 12.03 -16.39
C PRO A 46 -0.07 12.89 -17.14
N ASN A 47 -0.98 12.22 -17.82
CA ASN A 47 -2.19 12.80 -18.38
C ASN A 47 -3.02 13.47 -17.28
N MET A 48 -3.69 14.58 -17.63
CA MET A 48 -4.56 15.32 -16.70
C MET A 48 -5.87 14.57 -16.43
N ALA A 49 -6.29 13.69 -17.34
CA ALA A 49 -7.40 12.77 -17.11
C ALA A 49 -6.89 11.55 -16.32
N VAL A 50 -7.49 11.30 -15.16
CA VAL A 50 -7.11 10.20 -14.28
C VAL A 50 -8.25 9.19 -14.20
N PRO A 51 -8.10 7.97 -14.74
CA PRO A 51 -9.04 6.87 -14.53
C PRO A 51 -9.15 6.51 -13.04
N LEU A 52 -10.38 6.28 -12.58
CA LEU A 52 -10.66 5.82 -11.22
C LEU A 52 -11.27 4.42 -11.22
N TYR A 53 -10.87 3.60 -10.25
CA TYR A 53 -11.35 2.23 -10.10
C TYR A 53 -11.93 1.96 -8.72
N ARG A 54 -12.85 1.00 -8.65
CA ARG A 54 -13.43 0.51 -7.39
C ARG A 54 -12.61 -0.62 -6.78
N SER A 55 -11.91 -1.37 -7.62
CA SER A 55 -11.05 -2.48 -7.24
C SER A 55 -9.79 -2.47 -8.11
N TYR A 56 -8.68 -2.99 -7.57
CA TYR A 56 -7.41 -3.07 -8.29
C TYR A 56 -6.61 -4.30 -7.86
N LEU A 57 -6.18 -5.11 -8.83
CA LEU A 57 -5.37 -6.31 -8.59
C LEU A 57 -3.90 -5.99 -8.87
N ILE A 58 -3.04 -6.10 -7.87
CA ILE A 58 -1.60 -5.91 -8.02
C ILE A 58 -0.85 -7.01 -7.28
N LYS A 59 0.05 -7.71 -7.98
CA LYS A 59 0.84 -8.82 -7.41
C LYS A 59 -0.02 -9.88 -6.68
N GLY A 60 -1.16 -10.24 -7.28
CA GLY A 60 -2.08 -11.23 -6.70
C GLY A 60 -2.92 -10.73 -5.52
N ILE A 61 -2.80 -9.46 -5.12
CA ILE A 61 -3.57 -8.86 -4.02
C ILE A 61 -4.63 -7.93 -4.61
N LYS A 62 -5.91 -8.22 -4.34
CA LYS A 62 -7.04 -7.37 -4.74
C LYS A 62 -7.30 -6.32 -3.67
N PHE A 63 -7.11 -5.06 -4.02
CA PHE A 63 -7.50 -3.90 -3.21
C PHE A 63 -8.86 -3.38 -3.64
N ASN A 64 -9.63 -2.82 -2.71
CA ASN A 64 -10.92 -2.17 -2.98
C ASN A 64 -10.93 -0.76 -2.41
N ILE A 65 -11.78 0.11 -2.94
CA ILE A 65 -12.18 1.33 -2.24
C ILE A 65 -13.12 0.99 -1.09
N LYS A 66 -13.12 1.82 -0.04
CA LYS A 66 -13.96 1.64 1.15
C LYS A 66 -15.45 1.48 0.83
N ALA A 67 -15.97 2.29 -0.10
CA ALA A 67 -17.36 2.22 -0.52
C ALA A 67 -17.75 0.84 -1.10
N GLN A 68 -16.79 0.10 -1.68
CA GLN A 68 -17.00 -1.24 -2.21
C GLN A 68 -16.99 -2.30 -1.11
N ASP A 69 -16.18 -2.10 -0.07
CA ASP A 69 -16.17 -2.95 1.12
C ASP A 69 -17.44 -2.79 1.95
N ASP A 70 -17.99 -1.58 2.05
CA ASP A 70 -19.20 -1.28 2.84
C ASP A 70 -20.47 -2.00 2.37
N VAL A 71 -20.45 -2.53 1.15
CA VAL A 71 -21.54 -3.32 0.56
C VAL A 71 -21.19 -4.80 0.41
N ARG A 72 -20.06 -5.25 0.96
CA ARG A 72 -19.55 -6.63 0.89
C ARG A 72 -19.27 -7.17 2.28
N THR A 73 -19.15 -8.49 2.38
CA THR A 73 -18.70 -9.17 3.61
C THR A 73 -17.18 -9.21 3.74
N THR A 74 -16.44 -8.94 2.66
CA THR A 74 -14.97 -8.93 2.60
C THR A 74 -14.42 -7.51 2.71
N GLN A 75 -13.29 -7.36 3.40
CA GLN A 75 -12.58 -6.08 3.54
C GLN A 75 -11.27 -6.10 2.76
N ASN A 76 -11.09 -5.26 1.74
CA ASN A 76 -9.86 -5.18 0.96
C ASN A 76 -9.32 -3.74 0.83
N SER A 77 -9.89 -2.80 1.58
CA SER A 77 -9.54 -1.37 1.55
C SER A 77 -8.51 -0.95 2.60
N GLY A 78 -8.18 -1.81 3.56
CA GLY A 78 -7.17 -1.50 4.57
C GLY A 78 -5.74 -1.60 4.01
N VAL A 79 -4.94 -0.58 4.27
CA VAL A 79 -3.54 -0.50 3.85
C VAL A 79 -2.58 -0.13 4.97
N TYR A 80 -1.40 -0.72 4.93
CA TYR A 80 -0.27 -0.39 5.78
C TYR A 80 0.93 0.04 4.95
N LEU A 81 1.56 1.16 5.35
CA LEU A 81 2.80 1.66 4.76
C LEU A 81 3.87 1.77 5.85
N LEU A 82 5.01 1.11 5.66
CA LEU A 82 6.20 1.33 6.47
C LEU A 82 7.08 2.38 5.77
N ALA A 83 6.98 3.64 6.20
CA ALA A 83 7.75 4.73 5.59
C ALA A 83 8.99 5.07 6.41
N HIS A 84 10.09 5.36 5.72
CA HIS A 84 11.32 5.86 6.33
C HIS A 84 11.26 7.39 6.37
N THR A 85 10.89 7.96 7.53
CA THR A 85 10.51 9.37 7.67
C THR A 85 11.31 10.09 8.75
N MET A 86 11.44 11.41 8.58
CA MET A 86 12.05 12.29 9.58
C MET A 86 11.05 12.60 10.69
N GLN A 87 11.34 12.13 11.89
CA GLN A 87 10.62 12.45 13.10
C GLN A 87 11.28 13.60 13.85
N VAL A 88 10.47 14.46 14.44
CA VAL A 88 10.90 15.52 15.36
C VAL A 88 10.15 15.34 16.68
N ALA A 89 10.84 15.52 17.81
CA ALA A 89 10.20 15.34 19.12
C ALA A 89 9.12 16.42 19.40
N SER A 90 9.21 17.56 18.72
CA SER A 90 8.18 18.60 18.73
C SER A 90 8.33 19.53 17.53
N ALA A 91 7.33 20.39 17.29
CA ALA A 91 7.42 21.46 16.27
C ALA A 91 8.60 22.43 16.49
N LYS A 92 9.13 22.51 17.72
CA LYS A 92 10.29 23.36 18.08
C LYS A 92 11.62 22.62 17.97
N ASP A 93 11.61 21.30 17.83
CA ASP A 93 12.80 20.48 17.70
C ASP A 93 13.47 20.73 16.35
N LYS A 94 14.79 20.94 16.40
CA LYS A 94 15.63 21.24 15.23
C LYS A 94 16.49 20.06 14.80
N ASN A 95 16.41 18.94 15.52
CA ASN A 95 17.22 17.75 15.30
C ASN A 95 16.31 16.58 14.89
N PRO A 96 15.88 16.50 13.63
CA PRO A 96 15.08 15.38 13.17
C PRO A 96 15.89 14.08 13.24
N ILE A 97 15.24 13.01 13.71
CA ILE A 97 15.73 11.63 13.69
C ILE A 97 15.06 10.92 12.52
N LEU A 98 15.82 10.14 11.77
CA LEU A 98 15.29 9.33 10.68
C LEU A 98 14.94 7.95 11.22
N SER A 99 13.68 7.54 11.10
CA SER A 99 13.21 6.25 11.59
C SER A 99 12.07 5.68 10.72
N ASN A 100 11.88 4.37 10.84
CA ASN A 100 10.75 3.69 10.22
C ASN A 100 9.47 4.01 11.01
N MET A 101 8.41 4.41 10.31
CA MET A 101 7.11 4.72 10.87
C MET A 101 6.03 3.98 10.08
N GLY A 102 5.18 3.25 10.80
CA GLY A 102 4.01 2.58 10.22
C GLY A 102 2.85 3.55 10.10
N PHE A 103 2.22 3.56 8.93
CA PHE A 103 1.00 4.29 8.64
C PHE A 103 -0.11 3.29 8.31
N TYR A 104 -1.26 3.49 8.93
CA TYR A 104 -2.46 2.69 8.70
C TYR A 104 -3.47 3.56 7.98
N GLY A 105 -4.13 3.03 6.96
CA GLY A 105 -5.04 3.81 6.14
C GLY A 105 -6.15 2.98 5.54
N VAL A 106 -7.16 3.69 5.05
CA VAL A 106 -8.28 3.14 4.31
C VAL A 106 -8.28 3.76 2.91
N ILE A 107 -8.31 2.92 1.87
CA ILE A 107 -8.37 3.37 0.48
C ILE A 107 -9.73 4.00 0.22
N GLN A 108 -9.74 5.26 -0.20
CA GLN A 108 -10.94 5.98 -0.63
C GLN A 108 -11.07 5.99 -2.15
N GLU A 109 -9.96 6.14 -2.86
CA GLU A 109 -9.93 6.15 -4.33
C GLU A 109 -8.70 5.40 -4.84
N ILE A 110 -8.85 4.77 -6.01
CA ILE A 110 -7.76 4.13 -6.74
C ILE A 110 -7.63 4.83 -8.08
N TRP A 111 -6.44 5.34 -8.38
CA TRP A 111 -6.14 6.14 -9.56
C TRP A 111 -5.07 5.43 -10.39
N ASP A 112 -5.22 5.42 -11.72
CA ASP A 112 -4.10 5.13 -12.63
C ASP A 112 -3.52 6.42 -13.18
N LEU A 113 -2.27 6.71 -12.87
CA LEU A 113 -1.54 7.82 -13.48
C LEU A 113 -1.01 7.37 -14.84
N ASP A 114 -1.65 7.81 -15.92
CA ASP A 114 -1.26 7.49 -17.30
C ASP A 114 -0.11 8.38 -17.78
N TYR A 115 1.08 7.81 -17.94
CA TYR A 115 2.25 8.48 -18.51
C TYR A 115 2.42 8.23 -20.02
N GLN A 116 1.34 7.86 -20.71
CA GLN A 116 1.26 7.43 -22.12
C GLN A 116 1.97 6.10 -22.41
N LYS A 117 3.19 5.92 -21.89
CA LYS A 117 4.00 4.72 -22.11
C LYS A 117 3.75 3.63 -21.06
N PHE A 118 3.41 4.03 -19.85
CA PHE A 118 3.14 3.16 -18.73
C PHE A 118 2.14 3.83 -17.79
N THR A 119 1.47 3.03 -16.96
CA THR A 119 0.56 3.52 -15.92
C THR A 119 1.19 3.26 -14.55
N ILE A 120 0.93 4.17 -13.61
CA ILE A 120 1.33 4.00 -12.21
C ILE A 120 0.06 4.04 -11.34
N PRO A 121 -0.32 2.91 -10.71
CA PRO A 121 -1.44 2.90 -9.78
C PRO A 121 -1.08 3.57 -8.46
N VAL A 122 -1.93 4.50 -8.03
CA VAL A 122 -1.82 5.20 -6.75
C VAL A 122 -3.14 5.12 -5.99
N PHE A 123 -3.05 4.97 -4.68
CA PHE A 123 -4.21 4.96 -3.79
C PHE A 123 -4.29 6.29 -3.07
N ARG A 124 -5.49 6.90 -3.05
CA ARG A 124 -5.82 7.99 -2.13
C ARG A 124 -6.37 7.36 -0.86
N CYS A 125 -5.68 7.56 0.25
CA CYS A 125 -6.01 6.96 1.53
C CYS A 125 -6.41 8.01 2.56
N ASP A 126 -7.37 7.63 3.41
CA ASP A 126 -7.55 8.29 4.70
C ASP A 126 -6.59 7.62 5.69
N TRP A 127 -5.50 8.31 5.98
CA TRP A 127 -4.48 7.84 6.92
C TRP A 127 -4.89 8.15 8.37
N ILE A 128 -4.72 7.18 9.25
CA ILE A 128 -4.98 7.33 10.68
C ILE A 128 -3.88 8.20 11.31
N ASP A 129 -4.28 9.22 12.06
CA ASP A 129 -3.41 10.10 12.85
C ASP A 129 -2.80 9.33 14.03
N SER A 130 -1.62 9.77 14.48
CA SER A 130 -0.94 9.12 15.61
C SER A 130 -1.74 9.15 16.92
N SER A 131 -2.65 10.11 17.10
CA SER A 131 -3.57 10.15 18.25
C SER A 131 -4.67 9.07 18.21
N GLY A 132 -4.89 8.45 17.05
CA GLY A 132 -5.80 7.33 16.84
C GLY A 132 -5.11 5.97 16.85
N LEU A 133 -3.86 5.87 17.34
CA LEU A 133 -3.10 4.63 17.40
C LEU A 133 -2.76 4.26 18.85
N VAL A 134 -3.05 3.03 19.25
CA VAL A 134 -2.64 2.45 20.54
C VAL A 134 -2.13 1.04 20.31
N VAL A 135 -1.12 0.62 21.08
CA VAL A 135 -0.74 -0.79 21.19
C VAL A 135 -1.16 -1.26 22.57
N ASP A 136 -1.95 -2.33 22.63
CA ASP A 136 -2.44 -2.86 23.90
C ASP A 136 -1.37 -3.70 24.64
N GLU A 137 -1.73 -4.19 25.82
CA GLU A 137 -0.83 -5.00 26.66
C GLU A 137 -0.47 -6.36 26.05
N LEU A 138 -1.27 -6.84 25.09
CA LEU A 138 -1.05 -8.10 24.36
C LEU A 138 -0.22 -7.90 23.08
N GLY A 139 0.03 -6.64 22.71
CA GLY A 139 0.82 -6.26 21.54
C GLY A 139 -0.01 -6.04 20.27
N PHE A 140 -1.34 -6.02 20.35
CA PHE A 140 -2.20 -5.69 19.21
C PHE A 140 -2.17 -4.20 18.92
N THR A 141 -2.14 -3.85 17.64
CA THR A 141 -2.34 -2.46 17.21
C THR A 141 -3.84 -2.19 17.09
N LEU A 142 -4.31 -1.22 17.86
CA LEU A 142 -5.66 -0.69 17.85
C LEU A 142 -5.67 0.65 17.12
N VAL A 143 -6.68 0.86 16.27
CA VAL A 143 -6.86 2.09 15.52
C VAL A 143 -8.26 2.67 15.71
N ASP A 144 -8.35 3.99 15.87
CA ASP A 144 -9.60 4.75 15.76
C ASP A 144 -9.71 5.30 14.34
N LEU A 145 -10.53 4.65 13.51
CA LEU A 145 -10.75 5.00 12.11
C LEU A 145 -11.37 6.39 11.91
N SER A 146 -11.88 7.04 12.97
CA SER A 146 -12.38 8.42 12.89
C SER A 146 -11.27 9.48 12.97
N LYS A 147 -10.08 9.11 13.46
CA LYS A 147 -8.94 10.02 13.64
C LYS A 147 -8.12 10.13 12.36
N ILE A 148 -8.66 10.83 11.36
CA ILE A 148 -7.95 11.01 10.07
C ILE A 148 -6.91 12.13 10.14
N GLY A 149 -5.66 11.77 9.87
CA GLY A 149 -4.49 12.65 9.76
C GLY A 149 -4.02 12.85 8.30
N HIS A 150 -2.81 13.39 8.13
CA HIS A 150 -2.09 13.46 6.85
C HIS A 150 -2.88 13.98 5.63
N ARG A 151 -3.82 14.91 5.82
CA ARG A 151 -4.70 15.43 4.75
C ARG A 151 -4.01 16.07 3.55
N ASN A 152 -2.74 16.48 3.70
CA ASN A 152 -1.94 17.07 2.62
C ASN A 152 -1.06 16.03 1.90
N ASP A 153 -1.05 14.78 2.35
CA ASP A 153 -0.20 13.70 1.83
C ASP A 153 -0.97 12.37 1.88
N GLN A 154 -1.99 12.26 1.03
CA GLN A 154 -2.94 11.15 1.03
C GLN A 154 -2.61 10.05 0.02
N PHE A 155 -1.65 10.28 -0.87
CA PHE A 155 -1.39 9.37 -1.98
C PHE A 155 -0.21 8.45 -1.70
N VAL A 156 -0.35 7.19 -2.09
CA VAL A 156 0.71 6.19 -2.00
C VAL A 156 0.72 5.32 -3.25
N LEU A 157 1.90 4.84 -3.66
CA LEU A 157 1.98 3.85 -4.73
C LEU A 157 1.34 2.54 -4.27
N ALA A 158 0.49 1.95 -5.11
CA ALA A 158 -0.12 0.66 -4.80
C ALA A 158 0.91 -0.45 -4.51
N SER A 159 2.09 -0.35 -5.13
CA SER A 159 3.19 -1.30 -4.98
C SER A 159 3.95 -1.21 -3.65
N GLN A 160 3.72 -0.16 -2.85
CA GLN A 160 4.43 0.12 -1.60
C GLN A 160 3.63 -0.24 -0.34
N VAL A 161 2.33 -0.50 -0.48
CA VAL A 161 1.47 -0.83 0.66
C VAL A 161 1.33 -2.33 0.84
N LYS A 162 1.08 -2.74 2.09
CA LYS A 162 0.57 -4.07 2.44
C LYS A 162 -0.92 -3.99 2.71
N GLN A 163 -1.66 -5.03 2.35
CA GLN A 163 -3.07 -5.14 2.71
C GLN A 163 -3.22 -5.53 4.19
N ILE A 164 -4.14 -4.86 4.88
CA ILE A 164 -4.50 -5.13 6.27
C ILE A 164 -6.02 -5.12 6.42
N PHE A 165 -6.51 -5.63 7.54
CA PHE A 165 -7.93 -5.71 7.89
C PHE A 165 -8.16 -5.03 9.23
N PHE A 166 -9.32 -4.38 9.36
CA PHE A 166 -9.77 -3.79 10.62
C PHE A 166 -10.92 -4.62 11.19
N ILE A 167 -10.77 -5.11 12.41
CA ILE A 167 -11.82 -5.82 13.15
C ILE A 167 -12.23 -4.98 14.34
N ASP A 168 -13.52 -4.67 14.46
CA ASP A 168 -14.05 -3.93 15.61
C ASP A 168 -13.66 -4.58 16.94
N ASP A 169 -13.11 -3.80 17.86
CA ASP A 169 -12.79 -4.26 19.21
C ASP A 169 -14.10 -4.35 20.03
N PRO A 170 -14.52 -5.56 20.46
CA PRO A 170 -15.75 -5.73 21.25
C PRO A 170 -15.65 -5.09 22.64
N MET A 171 -14.44 -4.89 23.16
CA MET A 171 -14.19 -4.27 24.47
C MET A 171 -14.17 -2.75 24.39
N HIS A 172 -13.71 -2.18 23.27
CA HIS A 172 -13.55 -0.74 23.08
C HIS A 172 -14.25 -0.24 21.82
N ARG A 173 -15.52 0.17 21.98
CA ARG A 173 -16.29 0.76 20.87
C ARG A 173 -15.54 1.94 20.23
N GLY A 174 -15.49 1.94 18.90
CA GLY A 174 -14.80 2.95 18.10
C GLY A 174 -13.34 2.63 17.80
N TRP A 175 -12.79 1.55 18.38
CA TRP A 175 -11.48 1.03 18.06
C TRP A 175 -11.60 -0.24 17.22
N SER A 176 -10.63 -0.45 16.33
CA SER A 176 -10.49 -1.68 15.57
C SER A 176 -9.09 -2.25 15.73
N VAL A 177 -8.98 -3.56 15.91
CA VAL A 177 -7.72 -4.32 15.86
C VAL A 177 -7.27 -4.41 14.40
N VAL A 178 -5.98 -4.14 14.17
CA VAL A 178 -5.35 -4.31 12.85
C VAL A 178 -4.81 -5.72 12.71
N LEU A 179 -5.23 -6.40 11.65
CA LEU A 179 -4.66 -7.68 11.24
C LEU A 179 -3.90 -7.52 9.93
N SER A 180 -2.67 -8.05 9.90
CA SER A 180 -1.90 -8.21 8.66
C SER A 180 -2.06 -9.62 8.14
N MET A 181 -2.23 -9.79 6.83
CA MET A 181 -2.17 -11.13 6.25
C MET A 181 -0.71 -11.59 6.22
N PRO A 182 -0.44 -12.86 6.55
CA PRO A 182 0.84 -13.46 6.22
C PRO A 182 1.06 -13.40 4.70
N ASN A 183 2.32 -13.29 4.29
CA ASN A 183 2.66 -13.32 2.88
C ASN A 183 2.17 -14.64 2.27
N ARG A 184 1.25 -14.56 1.30
CA ARG A 184 0.91 -15.72 0.47
C ARG A 184 2.06 -15.92 -0.52
N GLU A 185 3.06 -16.70 -0.14
CA GLU A 185 4.04 -17.19 -1.10
C GLU A 185 3.35 -18.24 -1.99
N TYR A 186 2.89 -17.82 -3.17
CA TYR A 186 2.51 -18.75 -4.21
C TYR A 186 3.80 -19.43 -4.70
N ASN A 187 4.12 -20.59 -4.14
CA ASN A 187 5.02 -21.52 -4.82
C ASN A 187 4.24 -22.08 -6.01
N ASP A 188 4.40 -21.45 -7.18
CA ASP A 188 4.00 -22.05 -8.46
C ASP A 188 4.88 -23.28 -8.72
N VAL A 189 4.56 -24.39 -8.06
CA VAL A 189 5.04 -25.70 -8.49
C VAL A 189 4.25 -26.00 -9.77
N ILE A 190 4.79 -25.55 -10.91
CA ILE A 190 4.37 -26.00 -12.23
C ILE A 190 4.68 -27.50 -12.27
N GLY A 191 3.71 -28.29 -11.86
CA GLY A 191 3.75 -29.74 -11.81
C GLY A 191 2.31 -30.24 -11.84
N ASP A 192 1.96 -30.81 -12.97
CA ASP A 192 0.70 -31.49 -13.23
C ASP A 192 0.28 -32.38 -12.05
N GLU A 193 -1.00 -32.31 -11.67
CA GLU A 193 -1.69 -33.26 -10.78
C GLU A 193 -1.17 -33.45 -9.34
N VAL A 194 -1.12 -32.41 -8.50
CA VAL A 194 -1.31 -32.58 -7.04
C VAL A 194 -2.07 -31.36 -6.50
N LEU A 195 -3.15 -31.58 -5.75
CA LEU A 195 -3.70 -30.57 -4.84
C LEU A 195 -2.60 -30.23 -3.83
N GLY A 196 -1.75 -29.26 -4.18
CA GLY A 196 -0.73 -28.74 -3.28
C GLY A 196 -1.44 -27.97 -2.18
N ASP A 197 -1.43 -28.52 -0.97
CA ASP A 197 -1.91 -27.82 0.21
C ASP A 197 -1.25 -26.44 0.27
N VAL A 198 -2.08 -25.39 0.27
CA VAL A 198 -1.59 -24.02 0.49
C VAL A 198 -1.16 -23.96 1.96
N ILE A 199 0.12 -24.20 2.21
CA ILE A 199 0.71 -23.98 3.55
C ILE A 199 0.73 -22.47 3.78
N ILE A 200 -0.28 -21.97 4.49
CA ILE A 200 -0.30 -20.59 4.98
C ILE A 200 0.59 -20.56 6.23
N GLU A 201 1.85 -20.13 6.08
CA GLU A 201 2.68 -19.80 7.23
C GLU A 201 2.13 -18.53 7.91
N CYS A 202 1.27 -18.73 8.91
CA CYS A 202 0.83 -17.67 9.79
C CYS A 202 1.92 -17.39 10.84
N GLU A 203 2.59 -16.24 10.73
CA GLU A 203 3.29 -15.68 11.89
C GLU A 203 2.31 -15.55 13.07
N PRO A 204 2.67 -15.96 14.30
CA PRO A 204 1.76 -15.93 15.43
C PRO A 204 1.20 -14.53 15.63
N PHE A 205 -0.13 -14.45 15.68
CA PHE A 205 -0.87 -13.19 15.85
C PHE A 205 -0.56 -12.48 17.19
N THR A 206 0.05 -13.18 18.14
CA THR A 206 0.64 -12.61 19.36
C THR A 206 1.98 -13.26 19.67
N ARG A 207 2.90 -12.53 20.30
CA ARG A 207 4.21 -13.06 20.78
C ARG A 207 4.09 -14.16 21.85
N GLY A 208 2.88 -14.52 22.28
CA GLY A 208 2.64 -15.38 23.44
C GLY A 208 1.70 -16.57 23.21
N MET A 209 1.10 -16.74 22.04
CA MET A 209 0.23 -17.91 21.79
C MET A 209 1.00 -19.06 21.12
N PRO A 210 0.89 -20.30 21.66
CA PRO A 210 1.43 -21.48 21.00
C PRO A 210 0.65 -21.76 19.71
N ASN A 211 1.34 -22.35 18.73
CA ASN A 211 0.74 -22.74 17.46
C ASN A 211 -0.37 -23.79 17.72
N VAL A 212 -1.53 -23.61 17.09
CA VAL A 212 -2.65 -24.56 17.21
C VAL A 212 -2.59 -25.45 15.97
N ASP A 213 -2.33 -26.75 16.17
CA ASP A 213 -2.37 -27.72 15.09
C ASP A 213 -3.79 -27.76 14.50
N THR A 214 -3.92 -27.38 13.23
CA THR A 214 -5.18 -27.37 12.48
C THR A 214 -5.67 -28.80 12.26
N PHE A 215 -6.94 -29.05 12.61
CA PHE A 215 -7.60 -30.34 12.43
C PHE A 215 -8.28 -30.38 11.05
N ASP A 216 -7.55 -30.81 10.02
CA ASP A 216 -8.09 -31.05 8.69
C ASP A 216 -8.69 -32.45 8.58
N GLU A 217 -10.04 -32.52 8.61
CA GLU A 217 -10.80 -33.54 7.89
C GLU A 217 -12.28 -33.13 7.90
N LEU A 218 -12.79 -32.64 6.77
CA LEU A 218 -14.08 -33.08 6.19
C LEU A 218 -14.36 -32.37 4.85
N VAL A 219 -14.41 -33.22 3.83
CA VAL A 219 -14.63 -33.01 2.40
C VAL A 219 -16.01 -32.44 2.08
N GLY A 220 -16.11 -31.62 1.03
CA GLY A 220 -17.39 -31.28 0.39
C GLY A 220 -17.22 -30.51 -0.93
N GLU A 221 -17.27 -31.25 -2.04
CA GLU A 221 -17.15 -30.82 -3.45
C GLU A 221 -18.24 -29.86 -3.96
N LEU A 222 -17.86 -29.03 -4.96
CA LEU A 222 -18.54 -28.65 -6.23
C LEU A 222 -18.15 -27.20 -6.58
N GLY A 223 -17.79 -26.79 -7.80
CA GLY A 223 -17.75 -27.45 -9.09
C GLY A 223 -17.19 -26.48 -10.14
N SER A 224 -16.29 -26.99 -10.96
CA SER A 224 -16.03 -26.75 -12.39
C SER A 224 -15.96 -25.32 -12.99
N GLN A 225 -14.73 -25.00 -13.42
CA GLN A 225 -14.29 -24.64 -14.78
C GLN A 225 -14.77 -23.33 -15.44
N ASN A 226 -13.79 -22.48 -15.82
CA ASN A 226 -13.47 -22.19 -17.23
C ASN A 226 -12.11 -21.46 -17.35
N ILE A 227 -11.11 -22.16 -17.88
CA ILE A 227 -9.78 -21.64 -18.23
C ILE A 227 -9.82 -21.12 -19.67
N ARG A 228 -9.22 -19.95 -19.90
CA ARG A 228 -8.59 -19.59 -21.18
C ARG A 228 -7.29 -18.84 -20.90
N GLY A 229 -6.18 -19.40 -21.36
CA GLY A 229 -4.84 -18.84 -21.18
C GLY A 229 -4.48 -17.78 -22.22
N GLY A 230 -3.59 -16.87 -21.80
CA GLY A 230 -2.82 -16.00 -22.69
C GLY A 230 -2.66 -14.56 -22.18
N CYS A 231 -1.45 -14.25 -21.74
CA CYS A 231 -0.84 -12.93 -21.45
C CYS A 231 -1.34 -12.08 -20.26
N GLU A 232 -0.43 -11.97 -19.28
CA GLU A 232 -0.21 -10.87 -18.32
C GLU A 232 -1.46 -10.34 -17.60
N ASP A 233 -1.70 -10.90 -16.41
CA ASP A 233 -2.81 -10.61 -15.51
C ASP A 233 -2.80 -9.17 -14.97
N ILE A 234 -3.41 -8.26 -15.74
CA ILE A 234 -4.06 -7.05 -15.22
C ILE A 234 -5.55 -7.24 -15.46
N TRP A 235 -6.31 -7.45 -14.39
CA TRP A 235 -7.76 -7.58 -14.45
C TRP A 235 -8.42 -6.40 -13.74
N ILE A 236 -9.29 -5.69 -14.47
CA ILE A 236 -10.08 -4.55 -14.01
C ILE A 236 -11.55 -4.97 -14.01
N GLU A 237 -12.25 -4.78 -12.88
CA GLU A 237 -13.71 -4.89 -12.75
C GLU A 237 -14.32 -3.55 -12.35
#